data_AF-X1JKG6-F1
#
_entry.id   AF-X1JKG6-F1
#
_cell.length_a   1.000
_cell.length_b   1.000
_cell.length_c   1.000
_cell.angle_alpha   90.00
_cell.angle_beta   90.00
_cell.angle_gamma   90.00
#
_symmetry.space_group_name_H-M   'P 1'
#
loop_
_entity.id
_entity.type
_entity.pdbx_description
1 polymer ?
#
loop_
_entity_poly.entity_id
_entity_poly.type
_entity_poly.pdbx_seq_one_letter_code
_entity_poly.pdbx_strand_id
1 'polypeptide(L)'
;MKKLTFLEQLHEVNKNVAIKEGLSGILRNLAVISRFPEKPMRKIAQESNLPVPICVAIRNEFDKLGWVSKEKKGASLTPLGHDVFNALGGFNEEFECIKCSGSGITIPYSKFQKELEAMRRYGNMRGKPFTQLDQSFATPRTSLARIFYMSQNYDFVR
;
A
#
# COMPACT_ATOMS: atom_id res chain seq x y z
N MET A 1 22.30 28.89 -12.50
CA MET A 1 21.99 27.73 -11.61
C MET A 1 22.30 26.45 -12.36
N LYS A 2 23.11 25.56 -11.79
CA LYS A 2 23.40 24.24 -12.38
C LYS A 2 22.14 23.38 -12.27
N LYS A 3 21.68 22.79 -13.38
CA LYS A 3 20.52 21.89 -13.36
C LYS A 3 20.96 20.59 -12.70
N LEU A 4 20.33 20.21 -11.58
CA LEU A 4 20.62 18.95 -10.89
C LEU A 4 20.24 17.78 -11.81
N THR A 5 21.04 16.72 -11.76
CA THR A 5 20.72 15.42 -12.36
C THR A 5 19.59 14.74 -11.59
N PHE A 6 18.90 13.76 -12.20
CA PHE A 6 17.81 13.03 -11.53
C PHE A 6 18.28 12.31 -10.26
N LEU A 7 19.52 11.83 -10.21
CA LEU A 7 20.11 11.21 -9.03
C LEU A 7 20.30 12.21 -7.89
N GLU A 8 20.81 13.40 -8.19
CA GLU A 8 20.96 14.46 -7.18
C GLU A 8 19.59 14.91 -6.64
N GLN A 9 18.58 15.02 -7.51
CA GLN A 9 17.21 15.33 -7.12
C GLN A 9 16.61 14.24 -6.20
N LEU A 10 16.85 12.96 -6.48
CA LEU A 10 16.42 11.85 -5.60
C LEU A 10 17.08 11.93 -4.22
N HIS A 11 18.38 12.23 -4.16
CA HIS A 11 19.08 12.41 -2.89
C HIS A 11 18.53 13.59 -2.09
N GLU A 12 18.15 14.67 -2.76
CA GLU A 12 17.50 15.82 -2.14
C GLU A 12 16.13 15.47 -1.57
N VAL A 13 15.29 14.75 -2.33
CA VAL A 13 13.99 14.23 -1.85
C VAL A 13 14.20 13.36 -0.61
N ASN A 14 15.16 12.43 -0.65
CA ASN A 14 15.45 11.56 0.48
C ASN A 14 15.89 12.33 1.73
N LYS A 15 16.69 13.38 1.56
CA LYS A 15 17.11 14.26 2.65
C LYS A 15 15.94 15.05 3.23
N ASN A 16 15.03 15.54 2.38
CA ASN A 16 13.90 16.36 2.79
C ASN A 16 12.83 15.55 3.53
N VAL A 17 12.55 14.31 3.08
CA VAL A 17 11.55 13.44 3.73
C VAL A 17 12.16 12.68 4.91
N ALA A 18 13.46 12.35 4.85
CA ALA A 18 14.25 11.71 5.91
C ALA A 18 13.62 10.44 6.50
N ILE A 19 13.30 9.47 5.63
CA ILE A 19 12.69 8.18 6.03
C ILE A 19 13.74 7.13 6.33
N LYS A 20 13.41 6.16 7.20
CA LYS A 20 14.33 5.07 7.59
C LYS A 20 14.68 4.14 6.42
N GLU A 21 13.75 3.95 5.50
CA GLU A 21 13.91 3.15 4.29
C GLU A 21 14.90 3.78 3.30
N GLY A 22 15.26 5.06 3.50
CA GLY A 22 16.13 5.83 2.62
C GLY A 22 15.59 5.93 1.18
N LEU A 23 16.52 6.02 0.22
CA LEU A 23 16.20 6.10 -1.20
C LEU A 23 15.33 4.94 -1.70
N SER A 24 15.46 3.75 -1.12
CA SER A 24 14.65 2.60 -1.52
C SER A 24 13.16 2.84 -1.31
N GLY A 25 12.77 3.51 -0.22
CA GLY A 25 11.37 3.88 0.04
C GLY A 25 10.85 4.95 -0.91
N ILE A 26 11.70 5.92 -1.25
CA ILE A 26 11.39 6.98 -2.24
C ILE A 26 11.14 6.36 -3.62
N LEU A 27 12.06 5.50 -4.10
CA LEU A 27 11.97 4.82 -5.39
C LEU A 27 10.74 3.89 -5.44
N ARG A 28 10.49 3.14 -4.36
CA ARG A 28 9.29 2.31 -4.26
C ARG A 28 8.02 3.13 -4.39
N ASN A 29 7.96 4.32 -3.77
CA ASN A 29 6.79 5.18 -3.87
C ASN A 29 6.57 5.66 -5.32
N LEU A 30 7.64 6.03 -6.03
CA LEU A 30 7.58 6.39 -7.45
C LEU A 30 7.05 5.23 -8.31
N ALA A 31 7.56 4.01 -8.09
CA ALA A 31 7.12 2.80 -8.79
C ALA A 31 5.63 2.51 -8.53
N VAL A 32 5.17 2.64 -7.28
CA VAL A 32 3.77 2.43 -6.89
C VAL A 32 2.85 3.48 -7.53
N ILE A 33 3.24 4.76 -7.60
CA ILE A 33 2.47 5.79 -8.29
C ILE A 33 2.36 5.47 -9.78
N SER A 34 3.46 5.03 -10.40
CA SER A 34 3.44 4.58 -11.80
C SER A 34 2.50 3.40 -12.03
N ARG A 35 2.45 2.43 -11.11
CA ARG A 35 1.59 1.23 -11.22
C ARG A 35 0.12 1.52 -10.93
N PHE A 36 -0.15 2.49 -10.05
CA PHE A 36 -1.49 2.82 -9.59
C PHE A 36 -1.81 4.30 -9.83
N PRO A 37 -1.87 4.75 -11.11
CA PRO A 37 -2.16 6.14 -11.43
C PRO A 37 -3.56 6.53 -10.95
N GLU A 38 -3.73 7.81 -10.62
CA GLU A 38 -4.98 8.39 -10.13
C GLU A 38 -5.56 7.72 -8.87
N LYS A 39 -4.77 6.97 -8.11
CA LYS A 39 -5.24 6.37 -6.85
C LYS A 39 -5.05 7.30 -5.65
N PRO A 40 -5.96 7.23 -4.66
CA PRO A 40 -5.83 8.03 -3.46
C PRO A 40 -4.58 7.63 -2.68
N MET A 41 -4.02 8.56 -1.93
CA MET A 41 -2.75 8.37 -1.23
C MET A 41 -2.78 7.24 -0.19
N ARG A 42 -3.98 6.89 0.31
CA ARG A 42 -4.18 5.68 1.13
C ARG A 42 -3.84 4.39 0.38
N LYS A 43 -4.18 4.29 -0.91
CA LYS A 43 -3.86 3.13 -1.74
C LYS A 43 -2.36 3.10 -2.04
N ILE A 44 -1.77 4.24 -2.37
CA ILE A 44 -0.31 4.36 -2.56
C ILE A 44 0.45 3.93 -1.29
N ALA A 45 -0.01 4.37 -0.12
CA ALA A 45 0.56 3.97 1.18
C ALA A 45 0.46 2.46 1.43
N GLN A 46 -0.71 1.87 1.16
CA GLN A 46 -0.92 0.43 1.27
C GLN A 46 0.06 -0.37 0.39
N GLU A 47 0.22 0.03 -0.86
CA GLU A 47 1.07 -0.70 -1.83
C GLU A 47 2.57 -0.44 -1.63
N SER A 48 2.94 0.75 -1.15
CA SER A 48 4.35 1.08 -0.86
C SER A 48 4.83 0.58 0.50
N ASN A 49 3.92 0.09 1.36
CA ASN A 49 4.20 -0.26 2.75
C ASN A 49 4.81 0.91 3.54
N LEU A 50 4.35 2.13 3.26
CA LEU A 50 4.78 3.36 3.95
C LEU A 50 3.58 4.04 4.61
N PRO A 51 3.77 4.78 5.71
CA PRO A 51 2.70 5.55 6.32
C PRO A 51 2.12 6.60 5.36
N VAL A 52 0.80 6.84 5.40
CA VAL A 52 0.14 7.85 4.55
C VAL A 52 0.83 9.23 4.62
N PRO A 53 1.19 9.77 5.80
CA PRO A 53 1.87 11.06 5.87
C PRO A 53 3.21 11.10 5.12
N ILE A 54 3.94 9.98 5.12
CA ILE A 54 5.20 9.83 4.41
C ILE A 54 4.97 9.83 2.90
N CYS A 55 4.00 9.05 2.39
CA CYS A 55 3.67 9.07 0.97
C CYS A 55 3.23 10.47 0.48
N VAL A 56 2.47 11.20 1.31
CA VAL A 56 2.08 12.58 1.01
C VAL A 56 3.31 13.51 0.91
N ALA A 57 4.27 13.37 1.83
CA ALA A 57 5.51 14.15 1.82
C ALA A 57 6.36 13.84 0.58
N ILE A 58 6.56 12.55 0.25
CA ILE A 58 7.29 12.13 -0.95
C ILE A 58 6.63 12.68 -2.21
N ARG A 59 5.30 12.52 -2.36
CA ARG A 59 4.55 13.05 -3.49
C ARG A 59 4.71 14.57 -3.62
N ASN A 60 4.69 15.31 -2.50
CA ASN A 60 4.90 16.76 -2.54
C ASN A 60 6.28 17.14 -3.08
N GLU A 61 7.33 16.40 -2.72
CA GLU A 61 8.66 16.63 -3.29
C GLU A 61 8.71 16.28 -4.78
N PHE A 62 8.10 15.18 -5.20
CA PHE A 62 7.99 14.83 -6.63
C PHE A 62 7.18 15.84 -7.45
N ASP A 63 6.12 16.42 -6.87
CA ASP A 63 5.32 17.48 -7.48
C ASP A 63 6.14 18.76 -7.70
N LYS A 64 6.98 19.16 -6.72
CA LYS A 64 7.93 20.28 -6.89
C LYS A 64 8.92 20.06 -8.03
N LEU A 65 9.34 18.80 -8.24
CA LEU A 65 10.23 18.41 -9.33
C LEU A 65 9.49 18.23 -10.67
N GLY A 66 8.16 18.31 -10.69
CA GLY A 66 7.33 18.09 -11.87
C GLY A 66 7.26 16.63 -12.31
N TRP A 67 7.63 15.67 -11.46
CA TRP A 67 7.59 14.23 -11.78
C TRP A 67 6.20 13.64 -11.58
N VAL A 68 5.42 14.23 -10.68
CA VAL A 68 4.07 13.77 -10.33
C VAL A 68 3.11 14.93 -10.44
N SER A 69 1.92 14.71 -11.00
CA SER A 69 0.82 15.66 -10.94
C SER A 69 -0.14 15.33 -9.80
N LYS A 70 -0.70 16.38 -9.18
CA LYS A 70 -1.84 16.27 -8.26
C LYS A 70 -3.13 16.25 -9.08
N GLU A 71 -3.69 15.06 -9.22
CA GLU A 71 -4.99 14.87 -9.88
C GLU A 71 -6.14 14.93 -8.88
N LYS A 72 -7.34 15.28 -9.34
CA LYS A 72 -8.56 15.27 -8.49
C LYS A 72 -8.80 13.91 -7.81
N LYS A 73 -8.36 12.82 -8.43
CA LYS A 73 -8.54 11.44 -7.94
C LYS A 73 -7.33 10.88 -7.18
N GLY A 74 -6.16 11.50 -7.27
CA GLY A 74 -4.93 10.91 -6.72
C GLY A 74 -3.64 11.56 -7.22
N ALA A 75 -2.61 10.73 -7.38
CA ALA A 75 -1.34 11.12 -7.96
C ALA A 75 -1.05 10.29 -9.21
N SER A 76 -0.45 10.92 -10.22
CA SER A 76 -0.03 10.26 -11.46
C SER A 76 1.35 10.76 -11.85
N LEU A 77 2.14 9.95 -12.54
CA LEU A 77 3.38 10.45 -13.13
C LEU A 77 3.05 11.41 -14.27
N THR A 78 3.83 12.48 -14.37
CA THR A 78 3.86 13.32 -15.57
C THR A 78 4.71 12.65 -16.67
N PRO A 79 4.74 13.17 -17.90
CA PRO A 79 5.70 12.69 -18.91
C PRO A 79 7.15 12.70 -18.40
N LEU A 80 7.57 13.77 -17.72
CA LEU A 80 8.89 13.84 -17.09
C LEU A 80 9.07 12.76 -16.02
N GLY A 81 8.06 12.51 -15.20
CA GLY A 81 8.10 11.45 -14.20
C GLY A 81 8.27 10.06 -14.82
N HIS A 82 7.62 9.80 -15.95
CA HIS A 82 7.81 8.56 -16.71
C HIS A 82 9.22 8.44 -17.26
N ASP A 83 9.80 9.52 -17.82
CA ASP A 83 11.18 9.52 -18.30
C ASP A 83 12.16 9.20 -17.17
N VAL A 84 11.98 9.81 -16.00
CA VAL A 84 12.81 9.53 -14.81
C VAL A 84 12.63 8.08 -14.36
N PHE A 85 11.39 7.59 -14.26
CA PHE A 85 11.12 6.22 -13.86
C PHE A 85 11.79 5.21 -14.80
N ASN A 86 11.68 5.42 -16.11
CA ASN A 86 12.30 4.56 -17.12
C ASN A 86 13.83 4.62 -17.07
N ALA A 87 14.41 5.82 -16.91
CA ALA A 87 15.85 6.01 -16.77
C ALA A 87 16.45 5.31 -15.54
N LEU A 88 15.64 5.10 -14.50
CA LEU A 88 16.01 4.37 -13.29
C LEU A 88 15.80 2.84 -13.40
N GLY A 89 15.45 2.33 -14.58
CA GLY A 89 15.16 0.92 -14.79
C GLY A 89 13.74 0.52 -14.36
N GLY A 90 12.79 1.44 -14.47
CA GLY A 90 11.39 1.24 -14.10
C GLY A 90 10.80 -0.03 -14.70
N PHE A 91 10.24 -0.88 -13.84
CA PHE A 91 9.60 -2.14 -14.21
C PHE A 91 8.40 -2.38 -13.31
N ASN A 92 7.21 -2.54 -13.90
CA ASN A 92 5.93 -2.55 -13.19
C ASN A 92 5.01 -3.69 -13.67
N GLU A 93 5.50 -4.92 -13.57
CA GLU A 93 4.71 -6.13 -13.82
C GLU A 93 4.11 -6.71 -12.52
N GLU A 94 2.97 -7.39 -12.63
CA GLU A 94 2.29 -8.04 -11.51
C GLU A 94 2.56 -9.56 -11.49
N PHE A 95 3.12 -10.06 -10.40
CA PHE A 95 3.39 -11.49 -10.20
C PHE A 95 2.66 -12.08 -9.00
N GLU A 96 1.61 -11.40 -8.53
CA GLU A 96 0.86 -11.86 -7.37
C GLU A 96 0.12 -13.17 -7.70
N CYS A 97 0.21 -14.15 -6.80
CA CYS A 97 -0.47 -15.42 -7.00
C CYS A 97 -2.00 -15.22 -7.05
N ILE A 98 -2.61 -15.46 -8.21
CA ILE A 98 -4.06 -15.28 -8.42
C ILE A 98 -4.89 -16.15 -7.47
N LYS A 99 -4.39 -17.33 -7.09
CA LYS A 99 -5.12 -18.29 -6.24
C LYS A 99 -5.21 -17.84 -4.79
N CYS A 100 -4.16 -17.26 -4.23
CA CYS A 100 -4.10 -16.89 -2.82
C CYS A 100 -3.98 -15.39 -2.57
N SER A 101 -3.94 -14.57 -3.62
CA SER A 101 -3.74 -13.11 -3.56
C SER A 101 -2.56 -12.76 -2.64
N GLY A 102 -1.39 -13.36 -2.94
CA GLY A 102 -0.15 -13.13 -2.22
C GLY A 102 -0.10 -13.64 -0.78
N SER A 103 -1.18 -14.22 -0.25
CA SER A 103 -1.27 -14.59 1.16
C SER A 103 -0.51 -15.88 1.52
N GLY A 104 -0.16 -16.71 0.54
CA GLY A 104 0.53 -17.99 0.75
C GLY A 104 -0.35 -19.13 1.27
N ILE A 105 -1.61 -18.85 1.62
CA ILE A 105 -2.58 -19.83 2.09
C ILE A 105 -3.87 -19.79 1.25
N THR A 106 -4.40 -20.96 0.91
CA THR A 106 -5.71 -21.08 0.25
C THR A 106 -6.77 -21.46 1.28
N ILE A 107 -7.71 -20.55 1.55
CA ILE A 107 -8.81 -20.80 2.48
C ILE A 107 -10.06 -21.22 1.69
N PRO A 108 -10.62 -22.41 1.93
CA PRO A 108 -11.82 -22.87 1.23
C PRO A 108 -13.08 -22.24 1.85
N TYR A 109 -13.26 -20.92 1.68
CA TYR A 109 -14.36 -20.16 2.28
C TYR A 109 -15.75 -20.74 1.99
N SER A 110 -15.93 -21.43 0.86
CA SER A 110 -17.18 -22.13 0.53
C SER A 110 -17.58 -23.20 1.57
N LYS A 111 -16.61 -23.82 2.24
CA LYS A 111 -16.86 -24.80 3.31
C LYS A 111 -17.33 -24.17 4.62
N PHE A 112 -17.09 -22.87 4.79
CA PHE A 112 -17.32 -22.14 6.05
C PHE A 112 -18.36 -21.03 5.91
N GLN A 113 -19.34 -21.19 5.00
CA GLN A 113 -20.36 -20.16 4.78
C GLN A 113 -21.22 -19.91 6.03
N LYS A 114 -21.58 -20.97 6.77
CA LYS A 114 -22.39 -20.84 7.99
C LYS A 114 -21.67 -20.00 9.05
N GLU A 115 -20.38 -20.24 9.24
CA GLU A 115 -19.51 -19.51 10.16
C GLU A 115 -19.36 -18.05 9.71
N LEU A 116 -19.13 -17.81 8.43
CA LEU A 116 -19.06 -16.45 7.87
C LEU A 116 -20.38 -15.68 8.07
N GLU A 117 -21.52 -16.33 7.87
CA GLU A 117 -22.84 -15.74 8.11
C GLU A 117 -23.07 -15.42 9.57
N ALA A 118 -22.73 -16.34 10.48
CA ALA A 118 -22.78 -16.10 11.92
C ALA A 118 -21.88 -14.92 12.33
N MET A 119 -20.63 -14.89 11.85
CA MET A 119 -19.70 -13.79 12.10
C MET A 119 -20.20 -12.46 11.55
N ARG A 120 -20.85 -12.45 10.38
CA ARG A 120 -21.51 -11.24 9.84
C ARG A 120 -22.68 -10.81 10.72
N ARG A 121 -23.55 -11.74 11.11
CA ARG A 121 -24.71 -11.46 11.96
C ARG A 121 -24.29 -10.81 13.27
N TYR A 122 -23.39 -11.45 14.03
CA TYR A 122 -22.89 -10.89 15.28
C TYR A 122 -22.04 -9.64 15.07
N GLY A 123 -21.26 -9.60 13.98
CA GLY A 123 -20.50 -8.42 13.57
C GLY A 123 -21.37 -7.21 13.24
N ASN A 124 -22.61 -7.38 12.80
CA ASN A 124 -23.55 -6.29 12.55
C ASN A 124 -24.26 -5.81 13.82
N MET A 125 -24.27 -6.64 14.88
CA MET A 125 -24.81 -6.26 16.19
C MET A 125 -23.82 -5.41 17.00
N ARG A 126 -22.54 -5.36 16.60
CA ARG A 126 -21.55 -4.50 17.25
C ARG A 126 -21.83 -3.03 16.95
N GLY A 127 -21.55 -2.15 17.91
CA GLY A 127 -21.59 -0.71 17.69
C GLY A 127 -20.59 -0.23 16.64
N LYS A 128 -20.71 1.03 16.20
CA LYS A 128 -19.69 1.66 15.34
C LYS A 128 -18.33 1.65 16.08
N PRO A 129 -17.20 1.55 15.36
CA PRO A 129 -15.89 1.61 16.00
C PRO A 129 -15.74 2.89 16.82
N PHE A 130 -15.29 2.75 18.07
CA PHE A 130 -15.02 3.90 18.92
C PHE A 130 -13.62 4.45 18.63
N THR A 131 -13.55 5.47 17.77
CA THR A 131 -12.30 6.01 17.23
C THR A 131 -11.39 6.66 18.26
N GLN A 132 -11.93 7.10 19.41
CA GLN A 132 -11.12 7.60 20.53
C GLN A 132 -10.22 6.51 21.16
N LEU A 133 -10.58 5.23 20.96
CA LEU A 133 -9.76 4.08 21.34
C LEU A 133 -9.02 3.46 20.16
N ASP A 134 -8.93 4.16 19.03
CA ASP A 134 -8.35 3.66 17.78
C ASP A 134 -8.97 2.32 17.30
N GLN A 135 -10.27 2.13 17.56
CA GLN A 135 -10.95 0.92 17.13
C GLN A 135 -11.14 0.90 15.62
N SER A 136 -10.73 -0.21 15.01
CA SER A 136 -11.02 -0.56 13.62
C SER A 136 -11.24 -2.06 13.54
N PHE A 137 -12.39 -2.47 13.01
CA PHE A 137 -12.72 -3.88 12.93
C PHE A 137 -12.32 -4.49 11.59
N ALA A 138 -11.74 -5.69 11.66
CA ALA A 138 -11.51 -6.52 10.48
C ALA A 138 -12.84 -7.01 9.88
N THR A 139 -12.78 -7.42 8.61
CA THR A 139 -13.92 -8.10 7.95
C THR A 139 -14.08 -9.52 8.52
N PRO A 140 -15.29 -10.11 8.47
CA PRO A 140 -15.49 -11.52 8.87
C PRO A 140 -14.56 -12.49 8.14
N ARG A 141 -14.30 -12.26 6.84
CA ARG A 141 -13.34 -13.06 6.06
C ARG A 141 -11.92 -12.94 6.62
N THR A 142 -11.46 -11.74 6.94
CA THR A 142 -10.14 -11.51 7.54
C THR A 142 -10.02 -12.18 8.91
N SER A 143 -11.05 -12.08 9.76
CA SER A 143 -11.07 -12.74 11.07
C SER A 143 -11.04 -14.27 10.95
N LEU A 144 -11.80 -14.84 10.02
CA LEU A 144 -11.78 -16.27 9.75
C LEU A 144 -10.42 -16.71 9.17
N ALA A 145 -9.83 -15.91 8.28
CA ALA A 145 -8.49 -16.18 7.75
C ALA A 145 -7.46 -16.28 8.88
N ARG A 146 -7.48 -15.36 9.86
CA ARG A 146 -6.60 -15.40 11.03
C ARG A 146 -6.72 -16.72 11.80
N ILE A 147 -7.94 -17.23 11.98
CA ILE A 147 -8.15 -18.55 12.62
C ILE A 147 -7.46 -19.65 11.82
N PHE A 148 -7.57 -19.65 10.48
CA PHE A 148 -6.88 -20.65 9.67
C PHE A 148 -5.36 -20.50 9.67
N TYR A 149 -4.84 -19.27 9.70
CA TYR A 149 -3.40 -19.04 9.90
C TYR A 149 -2.92 -19.64 11.22
N MET A 150 -3.64 -19.37 12.33
CA MET A 150 -3.32 -19.96 13.63
C MET A 150 -3.36 -21.49 13.61
N SER A 151 -4.37 -22.08 12.96
CA SER A 151 -4.44 -23.53 12.81
C SER A 151 -3.29 -24.10 12.00
N GLN A 152 -2.90 -23.44 10.91
CA GLN A 152 -1.78 -23.87 10.08
C GLN A 152 -0.45 -23.80 10.84
N ASN A 153 -0.33 -22.85 11.76
CA ASN A 153 0.83 -22.68 12.63
C ASN A 153 0.80 -23.56 13.88
N TYR A 154 -0.18 -24.47 14.01
CA TYR A 154 -0.34 -25.37 15.15
C TYR A 154 -0.64 -24.68 16.49
N ASP A 155 -1.08 -23.42 16.48
CA ASP A 155 -1.38 -22.62 17.68
C ASP A 155 -2.56 -23.17 18.51
N PHE A 156 -3.33 -24.11 17.95
CA PHE A 156 -4.48 -24.73 18.61
C PHE A 156 -4.19 -26.11 19.21
N VAL A 157 -2.98 -26.66 19.00
CA VAL A 157 -2.58 -27.92 19.64
C VAL A 157 -2.26 -27.62 21.10
N ARG A 158 -2.89 -28.37 22.02
CA ARG A 158 -2.65 -28.30 23.46
C ARG A 158 -1.84 -29.49 23.93
#